data_AF-A0A935AEI1-F1
#
_entry.id   AF-A0A935AEI1-F1
#
_cell.length_a   1.000
_cell.length_b   1.000
_cell.length_c   1.000
_cell.angle_alpha   90.00
_cell.angle_beta   90.00
_cell.angle_gamma   90.00
#
_symmetry.space_group_name_H-M   'P 1'
#
loop_
_entity.id
_entity.type
_entity.pdbx_description
1 polymer ?
#
loop_
_entity_poly.entity_id
_entity_poly.type
_entity_poly.pdbx_seq_one_letter_code
_entity_poly.pdbx_strand_id
1 'polypeptide(L)'
;MNASALPRRVILAAFAALSSGAMADAPVQPGGWEMKAVITARENPSSPPKTLTESTTRVCLTKDFLAKDPYLTPGIDQDKMEKKGAKCSISDPRRAANSASWKMNCVMADGNSVDMQISNTVAPRKMKSEVQQTVRKGGQDLEMKIIINSNHIGECTKDMMTL
;
A
#
# COMPACT_ATOMS: atom_id res chain seq x y z
N MET A 1 3.99 48.99 -66.65
CA MET A 1 2.82 49.61 -65.99
C MET A 1 2.26 48.60 -64.99
N ASN A 2 2.20 49.00 -63.71
CA ASN A 2 1.37 48.50 -62.58
C ASN A 2 1.40 47.01 -62.21
N ALA A 3 1.32 46.55 -60.96
CA ALA A 3 1.49 47.06 -59.60
C ALA A 3 1.32 45.82 -58.67
N SER A 4 2.00 45.81 -57.51
CA SER A 4 1.63 45.27 -56.17
C SER A 4 0.81 43.94 -56.07
N ALA A 5 1.10 42.98 -55.18
CA ALA A 5 1.27 43.12 -53.73
C ALA A 5 1.65 41.76 -53.07
N LEU A 6 2.27 41.83 -51.89
CA LEU A 6 2.68 40.74 -50.97
C LEU A 6 1.48 39.94 -50.33
N PRO A 7 1.68 39.20 -49.22
CA PRO A 7 2.04 37.79 -49.08
C PRO A 7 0.90 36.98 -48.40
N ARG A 8 0.82 35.64 -48.46
CA ARG A 8 -0.25 34.96 -47.70
C ARG A 8 0.05 33.55 -47.16
N ARG A 9 0.57 33.57 -45.93
CA ARG A 9 0.16 32.78 -44.75
C ARG A 9 0.53 31.29 -44.72
N VAL A 10 1.66 31.06 -44.05
CA VAL A 10 1.91 29.97 -43.10
C VAL A 10 0.66 29.71 -42.25
N ILE A 11 0.16 28.47 -42.24
CA ILE A 11 -0.62 27.93 -41.13
C ILE A 11 -0.05 26.54 -40.84
N LEU A 12 1.01 26.49 -40.03
CA LEU A 12 1.35 25.31 -39.25
C LEU A 12 0.23 25.15 -38.23
N ALA A 13 -0.70 24.23 -38.47
CA ALA A 13 -1.69 23.85 -37.46
C ALA A 13 -0.97 23.01 -36.40
N ALA A 14 -0.35 23.69 -35.44
CA ALA A 14 0.10 23.09 -34.19
C ALA A 14 -1.16 22.66 -33.42
N PHE A 15 -1.57 21.41 -33.59
CA PHE A 15 -2.47 20.75 -32.65
C PHE A 15 -1.72 20.59 -31.33
N ALA A 16 -1.76 21.63 -30.50
CA ALA A 16 -1.56 21.51 -29.07
C ALA A 16 -2.74 20.68 -28.54
N ALA A 17 -2.64 19.36 -28.67
CA ALA A 17 -3.41 18.45 -27.85
C ALA A 17 -2.99 18.74 -26.41
N LEU A 18 -3.79 19.55 -25.72
CA LEU A 18 -3.80 19.64 -24.28
C LEU A 18 -4.04 18.22 -23.79
N SER A 19 -2.95 17.52 -23.49
CA SER A 19 -2.99 16.35 -22.64
C SER A 19 -3.59 16.83 -21.33
N SER A 20 -4.90 16.71 -21.19
CA SER A 20 -5.59 16.75 -19.92
C SER A 20 -4.91 15.68 -19.09
N GLY A 21 -3.89 16.08 -18.33
CA GLY A 21 -3.27 15.24 -17.34
C GLY A 21 -4.41 14.82 -16.45
N ALA A 22 -4.91 13.61 -16.65
CA ALA A 22 -5.82 12.98 -15.73
C ALA A 22 -5.07 13.01 -14.41
N MET A 23 -5.45 13.92 -13.53
CA MET A 23 -5.06 13.83 -12.14
C MET A 23 -5.62 12.49 -11.73
N ALA A 24 -4.75 11.48 -11.67
CA ALA A 24 -5.13 10.15 -11.27
C ALA A 24 -5.79 10.33 -9.91
N ASP A 25 -7.11 10.12 -9.85
CA ASP A 25 -7.83 10.13 -8.59
C ASP A 25 -7.03 9.29 -7.60
N ALA A 26 -6.86 9.81 -6.38
CA ALA A 26 -6.14 9.09 -5.35
C ALA A 26 -6.73 7.67 -5.29
N PRO A 27 -5.92 6.61 -5.39
CA PRO A 27 -6.42 5.27 -5.65
C PRO A 27 -7.26 4.71 -4.51
N VAL A 28 -7.32 5.42 -3.38
CA VAL A 28 -8.08 5.11 -2.16
C VAL A 28 -8.90 6.33 -1.77
N GLN A 29 -10.19 6.14 -1.50
CA GLN A 29 -11.09 7.20 -1.05
C GLN A 29 -10.89 7.51 0.44
N PRO A 30 -10.83 8.79 0.85
CA PRO A 30 -10.83 9.17 2.26
C PRO A 30 -12.16 8.81 2.94
N GLY A 31 -12.15 8.67 4.27
CA GLY A 31 -13.34 8.39 5.08
C GLY A 31 -13.16 7.18 5.99
N GLY A 32 -14.27 6.61 6.43
CA GLY A 32 -14.32 5.42 7.26
C GLY A 32 -14.06 4.15 6.46
N TRP A 33 -13.22 3.27 7.01
CA TRP A 33 -12.90 1.97 6.44
C TRP A 33 -13.07 0.87 7.46
N GLU A 34 -13.71 -0.24 7.06
CA GLU A 34 -13.74 -1.47 7.84
C GLU A 34 -12.66 -2.42 7.32
N MET A 35 -11.80 -2.91 8.20
CA MET A 35 -10.69 -3.80 7.92
C MET A 35 -10.90 -5.14 8.62
N LYS A 36 -10.97 -6.22 7.84
CA LYS A 36 -11.07 -7.59 8.32
C LYS A 36 -9.73 -8.27 8.17
N ALA A 37 -9.09 -8.61 9.28
CA ALA A 37 -7.79 -9.27 9.32
C ALA A 37 -7.95 -10.73 9.75
N VAL A 38 -7.40 -11.64 8.96
CA VAL A 38 -7.26 -13.06 9.30
C VAL A 38 -5.77 -13.38 9.39
N ILE A 39 -5.35 -13.89 10.54
CA ILE A 39 -3.98 -14.29 10.82
C ILE A 39 -3.95 -15.81 10.94
N THR A 40 -3.19 -16.46 10.08
CA THR A 40 -2.89 -17.88 10.18
C THR A 40 -1.42 -18.09 10.46
N ALA A 41 -1.09 -19.20 11.11
CA ALA A 41 0.28 -19.61 11.34
C ALA A 41 0.48 -21.10 11.09
N ARG A 42 1.72 -21.45 10.81
CA ARG A 42 2.18 -22.79 10.51
C ARG A 42 3.57 -22.97 11.10
N GLU A 43 3.74 -24.01 11.90
CA GLU A 43 5.01 -24.35 12.56
C GLU A 43 5.93 -25.18 11.65
N ASN A 44 5.37 -25.93 10.70
CA ASN A 44 6.16 -26.66 9.70
C ASN A 44 5.42 -26.78 8.35
N PRO A 45 6.14 -26.86 7.21
CA PRO A 45 5.54 -26.95 5.89
C PRO A 45 4.55 -28.11 5.69
N SER A 46 4.75 -29.20 6.43
CA SER A 46 3.94 -30.43 6.36
C SER A 46 2.61 -30.33 7.11
N SER A 47 2.42 -29.29 7.93
CA SER A 47 1.21 -29.09 8.71
C SER A 47 0.24 -28.10 8.02
N PRO A 48 -1.08 -28.30 8.13
CA PRO A 48 -2.02 -27.30 7.67
C PRO A 48 -1.89 -26.02 8.52
N PRO A 49 -2.00 -24.83 7.92
CA PRO A 49 -2.01 -23.59 8.68
C PRO A 49 -3.25 -23.53 9.59
N LYS A 50 -3.07 -22.98 10.79
CA LYS A 50 -4.15 -22.76 11.77
C LYS A 50 -4.47 -21.28 11.87
N THR A 51 -5.74 -20.92 11.95
CA THR A 51 -6.16 -19.55 12.26
C THR A 51 -5.83 -19.24 13.71
N LEU A 52 -5.00 -18.22 13.93
CA LEU A 52 -4.67 -17.72 15.26
C LEU A 52 -5.67 -16.65 15.71
N THR A 53 -6.07 -15.77 14.79
CA THR A 53 -6.95 -14.64 15.11
C THR A 53 -7.70 -14.21 13.87
N GLU A 54 -8.96 -13.83 14.07
CA GLU A 54 -9.77 -13.09 13.12
C GLU A 54 -10.32 -11.86 13.83
N SER A 55 -10.19 -10.70 13.21
CA SER A 55 -10.64 -9.44 13.80
C SER A 55 -11.19 -8.49 12.76
N THR A 56 -12.15 -7.68 13.17
CA THR A 56 -12.68 -6.58 12.35
C THR A 56 -12.43 -5.28 13.11
N THR A 57 -11.80 -4.32 12.43
CA THR A 57 -11.50 -2.99 12.97
C THR A 57 -12.05 -1.93 12.04
N ARG A 58 -12.33 -0.73 12.57
CA ARG A 58 -12.77 0.41 11.78
C ARG A 58 -11.81 1.57 12.02
N VAL A 59 -11.38 2.20 10.93
CA VAL A 59 -10.39 3.28 10.97
C VAL A 59 -10.80 4.42 10.06
N CYS A 60 -10.49 5.65 10.46
CA CYS A 60 -10.63 6.83 9.61
C CYS A 60 -9.35 7.06 8.81
N LEU A 61 -9.44 7.01 7.48
CA LEU A 61 -8.33 7.34 6.59
C LEU A 61 -8.52 8.79 6.09
N THR A 62 -7.66 9.68 6.59
CA THR A 62 -7.68 11.10 6.22
C THR A 62 -7.00 11.32 4.86
N LYS A 63 -7.32 12.44 4.21
CA LYS A 63 -6.65 12.85 2.96
C LYS A 63 -5.14 12.98 3.15
N ASP A 64 -4.70 13.57 4.26
CA ASP A 64 -3.27 13.78 4.55
C ASP A 64 -2.51 12.45 4.75
N PHE A 65 -3.16 11.46 5.36
CA PHE A 65 -2.58 10.13 5.46
C PHE A 65 -2.49 9.46 4.09
N LEU A 66 -3.56 9.52 3.29
CA LEU A 66 -3.59 8.93 1.96
C LEU A 66 -2.68 9.63 0.95
N ALA A 67 -2.39 10.92 1.14
CA ALA A 67 -1.44 11.69 0.32
C ALA A 67 0.00 11.17 0.43
N LYS A 68 0.34 10.46 1.52
CA LYS A 68 1.64 9.78 1.68
C LYS A 68 1.69 8.44 0.95
N ASP A 69 0.61 8.06 0.29
CA ASP A 69 0.45 6.82 -0.45
C ASP A 69 0.85 5.56 0.35
N PRO A 70 0.20 5.37 1.52
CA PRO A 70 0.67 4.49 2.58
C PRO A 70 0.63 3.01 2.22
N TYR A 71 -0.14 2.64 1.19
CA TYR A 71 -0.34 1.26 0.78
C TYR A 71 0.46 0.89 -0.48
N LEU A 72 0.97 1.86 -1.23
CA LEU A 72 1.74 1.63 -2.45
C LEU A 72 3.20 2.08 -2.34
N THR A 73 3.59 2.66 -1.21
CA THR A 73 4.96 3.08 -0.93
C THR A 73 5.51 2.28 0.27
N PRO A 74 6.64 1.58 0.11
CA PRO A 74 7.31 0.93 1.24
C PRO A 74 7.77 1.97 2.27
N GLY A 75 7.72 1.63 3.56
CA GLY A 75 8.31 2.47 4.62
C GLY A 75 7.46 2.57 5.88
N ILE A 76 6.12 2.58 5.77
CA ILE A 76 5.27 2.70 6.96
C ILE A 76 5.42 1.52 7.91
N ASP A 77 5.48 0.30 7.36
CA ASP A 77 5.71 -0.88 8.17
C ASP A 77 7.13 -0.90 8.76
N GLN A 78 8.12 -0.39 8.02
CA GLN A 78 9.48 -0.21 8.53
C GLN A 78 9.49 0.77 9.72
N ASP A 79 8.94 1.97 9.55
CA ASP A 79 8.87 2.98 10.62
C ASP A 79 8.19 2.43 11.88
N LYS A 80 7.10 1.67 11.70
CA LYS A 80 6.38 1.04 12.80
C LYS A 80 7.23 0.00 13.54
N MET A 81 8.03 -0.78 12.81
CA MET A 81 8.90 -1.79 13.39
C MET A 81 10.16 -1.17 14.02
N GLU A 82 10.74 -0.15 13.41
CA GLU A 82 11.89 0.58 13.96
C GLU A 82 11.54 1.33 15.24
N LYS A 83 10.32 1.90 15.33
CA LYS A 83 9.78 2.44 16.59
C LYS A 83 9.68 1.41 17.72
N LYS A 84 9.66 0.12 17.39
CA LYS A 84 9.69 -1.00 18.36
C LYS A 84 11.12 -1.50 18.64
N GLY A 85 12.14 -0.79 18.17
CA GLY A 85 13.55 -1.13 18.35
C GLY A 85 14.07 -2.17 17.36
N ALA A 86 13.35 -2.46 16.28
CA ALA A 86 13.87 -3.29 15.19
C ALA A 86 14.83 -2.50 14.29
N LYS A 87 15.77 -3.20 13.65
CA LYS A 87 16.51 -2.68 12.49
C LYS A 87 15.94 -3.34 11.24
N CYS A 88 15.36 -2.56 10.35
CA CYS A 88 14.69 -3.10 9.17
C CYS A 88 15.39 -2.68 7.88
N SER A 89 15.24 -3.51 6.85
CA SER A 89 15.67 -3.24 5.49
C SER A 89 14.57 -3.64 4.52
N ILE A 90 14.41 -2.86 3.45
CA ILE A 90 13.43 -3.10 2.40
C ILE A 90 14.15 -3.51 1.12
N SER A 91 13.62 -4.51 0.41
CA SER A 91 14.16 -4.97 -0.86
C SER A 91 13.04 -5.34 -1.84
N ASP A 92 13.42 -5.56 -3.10
CA ASP A 92 12.54 -5.96 -4.19
C ASP A 92 11.24 -5.14 -4.36
N PRO A 93 11.27 -3.79 -4.30
CA PRO A 93 10.06 -3.00 -4.45
C PRO A 93 9.52 -3.12 -5.89
N ARG A 94 8.25 -3.45 -6.01
CA ARG A 94 7.48 -3.45 -7.26
C ARG A 94 6.25 -2.58 -7.08
N ARG A 95 5.98 -1.74 -8.07
CA ARG A 95 4.84 -0.83 -8.06
C ARG A 95 4.16 -0.79 -9.42
N ALA A 96 2.84 -0.84 -9.39
CA ALA A 96 1.95 -0.54 -10.50
C ALA A 96 0.99 0.58 -10.08
N ALA A 97 0.04 0.93 -10.95
CA ALA A 97 -0.90 2.02 -10.69
C ALA A 97 -1.73 1.83 -9.40
N ASN A 98 -2.15 0.60 -9.13
CA ASN A 98 -3.07 0.26 -8.05
C ASN A 98 -2.61 -0.93 -7.19
N SER A 99 -1.33 -1.31 -7.30
CA SER A 99 -0.76 -2.39 -6.51
C SER A 99 0.73 -2.17 -6.27
N ALA A 100 1.22 -2.73 -5.17
CA ALA A 100 2.63 -2.69 -4.82
C ALA A 100 3.01 -3.94 -4.03
N SER A 101 4.27 -4.35 -4.12
CA SER A 101 4.84 -5.39 -3.28
C SER A 101 6.29 -5.11 -2.97
N TRP A 102 6.74 -5.55 -1.80
CA TRP A 102 8.14 -5.43 -1.38
C TRP A 102 8.45 -6.49 -0.32
N LYS A 103 9.73 -6.76 -0.15
CA LYS A 103 10.23 -7.55 0.97
C LYS A 103 10.73 -6.62 2.06
N MET A 104 10.57 -7.05 3.30
CA MET A 104 11.12 -6.37 4.45
C MET A 104 11.73 -7.40 5.39
N ASN A 105 13.00 -7.23 5.73
CA ASN A 105 13.68 -8.02 6.74
C ASN A 105 13.91 -7.12 7.96
N CYS A 106 13.52 -7.58 9.13
CA CYS A 106 13.73 -6.87 10.39
C CYS A 106 14.47 -7.77 11.39
N VAL A 107 15.47 -7.21 12.07
CA VAL A 107 16.16 -7.84 13.20
C VAL A 107 15.82 -7.08 14.47
N MET A 108 15.26 -7.77 15.45
CA MET A 108 14.89 -7.24 16.75
C MET A 108 16.11 -7.16 17.67
N ALA A 109 16.04 -6.34 18.71
CA ALA A 109 17.12 -6.17 19.69
C ALA A 109 17.49 -7.46 20.45
N ASP A 110 16.55 -8.40 20.56
CA ASP A 110 16.73 -9.72 21.20
C ASP A 110 17.35 -10.78 20.26
N GLY A 111 17.73 -10.38 19.04
CA GLY A 111 18.29 -11.27 18.01
C GLY A 111 17.25 -12.04 17.20
N ASN A 112 15.95 -11.93 17.53
CA ASN A 112 14.90 -12.51 16.71
C ASN A 112 14.81 -11.77 15.37
N SER A 113 14.42 -12.47 14.31
CA SER A 113 14.28 -11.86 12.99
C SER A 113 12.93 -12.16 12.38
N VAL A 114 12.47 -11.27 11.51
CA VAL A 114 11.22 -11.42 10.78
C VAL A 114 11.48 -11.04 9.33
N ASP A 115 11.31 -12.02 8.44
CA ASP A 115 11.18 -11.77 7.00
C ASP A 115 9.73 -11.55 6.65
N MET A 116 9.44 -10.57 5.80
CA MET A 116 8.10 -10.25 5.35
C MET A 116 8.08 -10.06 3.84
N GLN A 117 7.09 -10.64 3.19
CA GLN A 117 6.67 -10.28 1.83
C GLN A 117 5.31 -9.61 1.94
N ILE A 118 5.27 -8.33 1.60
CA ILE A 118 4.06 -7.51 1.62
C ILE A 118 3.56 -7.35 0.19
N SER A 119 2.25 -7.43 -0.01
CA SER A 119 1.58 -7.25 -1.30
C SER A 119 0.24 -6.57 -1.09
N ASN A 120 0.10 -5.39 -1.68
CA ASN A 120 -1.08 -4.54 -1.55
C ASN A 120 -1.75 -4.36 -2.90
N THR A 121 -3.08 -4.34 -2.90
CA THR A 121 -3.91 -3.91 -4.02
C THR A 121 -4.94 -2.92 -3.49
N VAL A 122 -5.08 -1.81 -4.18
CA VAL A 122 -6.00 -0.72 -3.81
C VAL A 122 -6.97 -0.42 -4.94
N ALA A 123 -8.14 0.05 -4.55
CA ALA A 123 -9.17 0.60 -5.40
C ALA A 123 -9.94 1.64 -4.55
N PRO A 124 -10.69 2.57 -5.17
CA PRO A 124 -11.27 3.69 -4.43
C PRO A 124 -12.03 3.28 -3.17
N ARG A 125 -12.73 2.14 -3.19
CA ARG A 125 -13.56 1.67 -2.07
C ARG A 125 -13.21 0.28 -1.55
N LYS A 126 -12.12 -0.33 -2.03
CA LYS A 126 -11.66 -1.66 -1.63
C LYS A 126 -10.14 -1.71 -1.54
N MET A 127 -9.62 -2.38 -0.51
CA MET A 127 -8.20 -2.68 -0.43
C MET A 127 -7.99 -4.12 0.01
N LYS A 128 -6.86 -4.69 -0.40
CA LYS A 128 -6.38 -5.97 0.06
C LYS A 128 -4.90 -5.86 0.37
N SER A 129 -4.51 -6.30 1.56
CA SER A 129 -3.12 -6.49 1.96
C SER A 129 -2.90 -7.96 2.26
N GLU A 130 -1.88 -8.56 1.66
CA GLU A 130 -1.36 -9.86 2.02
C GLU A 130 0.05 -9.68 2.56
N VAL A 131 0.29 -10.19 3.76
CA VAL A 131 1.61 -10.23 4.39
C VAL A 131 1.94 -11.68 4.68
N GLN A 132 3.00 -12.18 4.06
CA GLN A 132 3.60 -13.46 4.42
C GLN A 132 4.81 -13.17 5.28
N GLN A 133 4.94 -13.84 6.41
CA GLN A 133 6.03 -13.61 7.35
C GLN A 133 6.69 -14.92 7.74
N THR A 134 8.00 -14.89 7.92
CA THR A 134 8.75 -15.95 8.58
C THR A 134 9.41 -15.35 9.81
N VAL A 135 8.94 -15.73 10.98
CA VAL A 135 9.48 -15.31 12.26
C VAL A 135 10.50 -16.35 12.71
N ARG A 136 11.74 -15.93 12.96
CA ARG A 136 12.79 -16.79 13.50
C ARG A 136 13.06 -16.41 14.93
N LYS A 137 12.79 -17.34 15.85
CA LYS A 137 12.96 -17.16 17.28
C LYS A 137 13.56 -18.41 17.91
N GLY A 138 14.70 -18.28 18.56
CA GLY A 138 15.34 -19.39 19.27
C GLY A 138 15.67 -20.61 18.38
N GLY A 139 15.99 -20.38 17.10
CA GLY A 139 16.27 -21.45 16.13
C GLY A 139 15.04 -22.15 15.55
N GLN A 140 13.83 -21.67 15.87
CA GLN A 140 12.59 -22.14 15.26
C GLN A 140 12.05 -21.10 14.28
N ASP A 141 11.54 -21.59 13.14
CA ASP A 141 10.88 -20.79 12.13
C ASP A 141 9.36 -20.97 12.26
N LEU A 142 8.63 -19.86 12.37
CA LEU A 142 7.18 -19.82 12.35
C LEU A 142 6.74 -19.06 11.10
N GLU A 143 6.01 -19.74 10.21
CA GLU A 143 5.38 -19.10 9.06
C GLU A 143 4.05 -18.48 9.50
N MET A 144 3.83 -17.22 9.17
CA MET A 144 2.57 -16.52 9.41
C MET A 144 2.06 -15.93 8.11
N LYS A 145 0.74 -15.96 7.91
CA LYS A 145 0.07 -15.25 6.83
C LYS A 145 -1.00 -14.35 7.41
N ILE A 146 -0.96 -13.08 7.03
CA ILE A 146 -1.95 -12.07 7.37
C ILE A 146 -2.65 -11.67 6.08
N ILE A 147 -3.97 -11.80 6.05
CA ILE A 147 -4.80 -11.28 4.97
C ILE A 147 -5.70 -10.20 5.57
N ILE A 148 -5.61 -8.99 5.03
CA ILE A 148 -6.47 -7.87 5.40
C ILE A 148 -7.32 -7.51 4.20
N ASN A 149 -8.64 -7.62 4.32
CA ASN A 149 -9.58 -7.11 3.34
C ASN A 149 -10.25 -5.86 3.92
N SER A 150 -10.24 -4.76 3.17
CA SER A 150 -10.78 -3.48 3.63
C SER A 150 -11.84 -2.97 2.67
N ASN A 151 -12.92 -2.41 3.22
CA ASN A 151 -13.99 -1.77 2.46
C ASN A 151 -14.27 -0.37 3.00
N HIS A 152 -14.51 0.58 2.10
CA HIS A 152 -14.98 1.91 2.46
C HIS A 152 -16.43 1.84 2.93
N ILE A 153 -16.69 2.40 4.12
CA ILE A 153 -17.98 2.34 4.82
C ILE A 153 -18.65 3.71 4.98
N GLY A 154 -18.12 4.77 4.35
CA GLY A 154 -18.70 6.11 4.36
C GLY A 154 -17.80 7.15 5.01
N GLU A 155 -18.41 8.13 5.66
CA GLU A 155 -17.70 9.18 6.39
C GLU A 155 -17.05 8.67 7.68
N CYS A 156 -16.03 9.38 8.17
CA CYS A 156 -15.42 9.06 9.45
C CYS A 156 -16.40 9.33 10.60
N THR A 157 -16.44 8.42 11.58
CA THR A 157 -17.16 8.62 12.84
C THR A 157 -16.16 8.79 13.99
N LYS A 158 -16.62 9.30 15.14
CA LYS A 158 -15.75 9.58 16.29
C LYS A 158 -15.01 8.34 16.80
N ASP A 159 -15.66 7.18 16.77
CA ASP A 159 -15.09 5.88 17.17
C ASP A 159 -14.00 5.36 16.21
N MET A 160 -13.87 5.93 15.02
CA MET A 160 -12.85 5.53 14.03
C MET A 160 -11.58 6.38 14.07
N MET A 161 -11.55 7.45 14.88
CA MET A 161 -10.43 8.41 14.92
C MET A 161 -9.33 8.06 15.92
N THR A 162 -9.47 6.95 16.65
CA THR A 162 -8.44 6.43 17.55
C THR A 162 -7.54 5.45 16.80
N LEU A 163 -6.35 5.91 16.40
CA LEU A 163 -5.23 5.08 15.96
C LEU A 163 -4.09 5.17 16.98
#